data_AF-A0A3B9JAC3-F1
#
_entry.id   AF-A0A3B9JAC3-F1
#
_cell.length_a   1.000
_cell.length_b   1.000
_cell.length_c   1.000
_cell.angle_alpha   90.00
_cell.angle_beta   90.00
_cell.angle_gamma   90.00
#
_symmetry.space_group_name_H-M   'P 1'
#
loop_
_entity.id
_entity.type
_entity.pdbx_description
1 polymer ?
#
loop_
_entity_poly.entity_id
_entity_poly.type
_entity_poly.pdbx_seq_one_letter_code
_entity_poly.pdbx_strand_id
1 'polypeptide(L)'
;SFGEQVVSAGAGLANRTPQEIVSTDIKPYDAGGYKFAVAQAEVTDLLQISEHLEGLRRAVDELHDKRGLDFAMLLITDVVRGSSRLIVSSEHPPLLLELPYPPLPDGTRDAPGVVSRKKQLLPVVLGLLEN
;
A
#
# COMPACT_ATOMS: atom_id res chain seq x y z
N SER A 1 -23.62 -8.85 -0.79
CA SER A 1 -23.34 -9.90 -1.81
C SER A 1 -21.91 -9.76 -2.32
N PHE A 2 -21.21 -10.86 -2.67
CA PHE A 2 -19.88 -10.79 -3.31
C PHE A 2 -19.90 -9.87 -4.54
N GLY A 3 -21.04 -9.79 -5.24
CA GLY A 3 -21.25 -8.87 -6.37
C GLY A 3 -21.28 -7.38 -6.01
N GLU A 4 -21.75 -6.98 -4.82
CA GLU A 4 -21.78 -5.55 -4.42
C GLU A 4 -20.38 -5.05 -4.02
N GLN A 5 -19.58 -5.91 -3.39
CA GLN A 5 -18.19 -5.60 -3.03
C GLN A 5 -17.32 -5.46 -4.28
N VAL A 6 -17.55 -6.31 -5.29
CA VAL A 6 -16.86 -6.24 -6.59
C VAL A 6 -17.23 -4.96 -7.36
N VAL A 7 -18.51 -4.57 -7.38
CA VAL A 7 -18.92 -3.32 -8.06
C VAL A 7 -18.38 -2.08 -7.34
N SER A 8 -18.35 -2.08 -6.01
CA SER A 8 -17.85 -0.95 -5.21
C SER A 8 -16.33 -0.74 -5.35
N ALA A 9 -15.54 -1.82 -5.33
CA ALA A 9 -14.08 -1.72 -5.32
C ALA A 9 -13.49 -1.23 -6.67
N GLY A 10 -14.08 -1.58 -7.81
CA GLY A 10 -13.68 -1.02 -9.12
C GLY A 10 -14.04 0.46 -9.29
N ALA A 11 -15.14 0.92 -8.66
CA ALA A 11 -15.48 2.33 -8.58
C ALA A 11 -14.63 3.09 -7.54
N GLY A 12 -13.93 2.36 -6.67
CA GLY A 12 -13.28 2.88 -5.46
C GLY A 12 -12.08 3.77 -5.74
N LEU A 13 -11.28 3.50 -6.77
CA LEU A 13 -10.17 4.38 -7.18
C LEU A 13 -10.67 5.59 -7.98
N ALA A 14 -11.59 5.38 -8.92
CA ALA A 14 -12.06 6.44 -9.82
C ALA A 14 -12.90 7.52 -9.11
N ASN A 15 -13.65 7.15 -8.07
CA ASN A 15 -14.56 8.07 -7.37
C ASN A 15 -13.93 8.75 -6.15
N ARG A 16 -12.64 8.50 -5.87
CA ARG A 16 -11.96 8.99 -4.68
C ARG A 16 -10.66 9.65 -5.06
N THR A 17 -10.33 10.72 -4.37
CA THR A 17 -9.02 11.35 -4.51
C THR A 17 -7.92 10.42 -3.96
N PRO A 18 -6.68 10.49 -4.48
CA PRO A 18 -5.55 9.73 -3.93
C PRO A 18 -5.37 9.93 -2.42
N GLN A 19 -5.59 11.15 -1.93
CA GLN A 19 -5.50 11.49 -0.51
C GLN A 19 -6.58 10.78 0.32
N GLU A 20 -7.81 10.70 -0.17
CA GLU A 20 -8.88 9.93 0.49
C GLU A 20 -8.54 8.44 0.52
N ILE A 21 -8.03 7.89 -0.59
CA ILE A 21 -7.63 6.48 -0.70
C ILE A 21 -6.59 6.13 0.37
N VAL A 22 -5.50 6.89 0.44
CA VAL A 22 -4.40 6.67 1.39
C VAL A 22 -4.84 6.91 2.85
N SER A 23 -5.85 7.76 3.08
CA SER A 23 -6.29 8.11 4.44
C SER A 23 -7.37 7.21 5.04
N THR A 24 -8.01 6.34 4.24
CA THR A 24 -9.22 5.62 4.67
C THR A 24 -8.95 4.48 5.65
N ASP A 25 -8.06 3.55 5.27
CA ASP A 25 -7.65 2.45 6.14
C ASP A 25 -6.16 2.55 6.40
N ILE A 26 -5.75 3.67 7.00
CA ILE A 26 -4.40 3.85 7.50
C ILE A 26 -4.26 3.29 8.92
N LYS A 27 -3.16 2.58 9.18
CA LYS A 27 -2.73 2.21 10.54
C LYS A 27 -1.29 2.68 10.78
N PRO A 28 -1.05 3.47 11.85
CA PRO A 28 0.29 3.81 12.28
C PRO A 28 0.91 2.68 13.10
N TYR A 29 2.24 2.61 13.08
CA TYR A 29 3.07 1.64 13.77
C TYR A 29 4.37 2.30 14.25
N ASP A 30 4.96 1.71 15.28
CA ASP A 30 6.26 2.08 15.83
C ASP A 30 6.99 0.77 16.15
N ALA A 31 8.10 0.49 15.44
CA ALA A 31 8.88 -0.74 15.58
C ALA A 31 10.30 -0.55 15.04
N GLY A 32 11.28 -1.23 15.64
CA GLY A 32 12.69 -1.12 15.22
C GLY A 32 13.26 0.30 15.31
N GLY A 33 12.65 1.18 16.12
CA GLY A 33 13.00 2.60 16.18
C GLY A 33 12.42 3.46 15.03
N TYR A 34 11.59 2.87 14.16
CA TYR A 34 10.95 3.55 13.05
C TYR A 34 9.45 3.76 13.29
N LYS A 35 8.97 4.95 12.99
CA LYS A 35 7.55 5.29 12.91
C LYS A 35 7.09 5.17 11.48
N PHE A 36 6.07 4.36 11.22
CA PHE A 36 5.55 4.19 9.87
C PHE A 36 4.05 4.04 9.85
N ALA A 37 3.46 4.13 8.66
CA ALA A 37 2.06 3.84 8.47
C ALA A 37 1.81 3.00 7.24
N VAL A 38 0.83 2.11 7.33
CA VAL A 38 0.41 1.27 6.20
C VAL A 38 -1.08 1.49 5.93
N ALA A 39 -1.36 2.07 4.78
CA ALA A 39 -2.69 2.20 4.21
C ALA A 39 -3.05 0.95 3.39
N GLN A 40 -4.35 0.64 3.30
CA GLN A 40 -4.84 -0.41 2.42
C GLN A 40 -6.04 0.09 1.61
N ALA A 41 -6.07 -0.26 0.32
CA ALA A 41 -7.17 -0.01 -0.59
C ALA A 41 -7.50 -1.29 -1.35
N GLU A 42 -8.77 -1.47 -1.72
CA GLU A 42 -9.25 -2.64 -2.44
C GLU A 42 -9.75 -2.22 -3.83
N VAL A 43 -9.43 -3.04 -4.83
CA VAL A 43 -9.85 -2.88 -6.23
C VAL A 43 -10.29 -4.21 -6.79
N THR A 44 -11.02 -4.18 -7.91
CA THR A 44 -11.35 -5.39 -8.68
C THR A 44 -10.47 -5.61 -9.90
N ASP A 45 -9.68 -4.61 -10.28
CA ASP A 45 -8.69 -4.74 -11.34
C ASP A 45 -7.49 -3.82 -11.09
N LEU A 46 -6.31 -4.41 -10.97
CA LEU A 46 -5.05 -3.66 -10.83
C LEU A 46 -4.69 -2.85 -12.08
N LEU A 47 -5.29 -3.13 -13.25
CA LEU A 47 -5.01 -2.38 -14.48
C LEU A 47 -5.31 -0.88 -14.33
N GLN A 48 -6.28 -0.53 -13.48
CA GLN A 48 -6.65 0.87 -13.20
C GLN A 48 -5.60 1.62 -12.36
N ILE A 49 -4.68 0.91 -11.68
CA ILE A 49 -3.68 1.56 -10.82
C ILE A 49 -2.76 2.46 -11.65
N SER A 50 -2.40 2.05 -12.86
CA SER A 50 -1.48 2.79 -13.72
C SER A 50 -1.94 4.24 -13.96
N GLU A 51 -3.25 4.46 -14.12
CA GLU A 51 -3.84 5.79 -14.35
C GLU A 51 -3.80 6.67 -13.09
N HIS A 52 -3.80 6.07 -11.91
CA HIS A 52 -3.82 6.76 -10.62
C HIS A 52 -2.46 6.77 -9.92
N LEU A 53 -1.45 6.09 -10.47
CA LEU A 53 -0.21 5.77 -9.78
C LEU A 53 0.56 7.01 -9.32
N GLU A 54 0.72 8.02 -10.17
CA GLU A 54 1.41 9.26 -9.80
C GLU A 54 0.68 10.02 -8.68
N GLY A 55 -0.65 10.00 -8.70
CA GLY A 55 -1.47 10.59 -7.64
C GLY A 55 -1.30 9.85 -6.32
N LEU A 56 -1.34 8.52 -6.36
CA LEU A 56 -1.19 7.66 -5.19
C LEU A 56 0.21 7.76 -4.57
N ARG A 57 1.26 7.82 -5.40
CA ARG A 57 2.64 8.06 -4.96
C ARG A 57 2.76 9.37 -4.20
N ARG A 58 2.28 10.47 -4.79
CA ARG A 58 2.26 11.78 -4.11
C ARG A 58 1.48 11.74 -2.80
N ALA A 59 0.34 11.06 -2.77
CA ALA A 59 -0.45 10.93 -1.55
C ALA A 59 0.26 10.11 -0.45
N VAL A 60 1.04 9.09 -0.82
CA VAL A 60 1.87 8.31 0.13
C VAL A 60 3.03 9.16 0.67
N ASP A 61 3.69 9.94 -0.20
CA ASP A 61 4.76 10.85 0.22
C ASP A 61 4.23 11.98 1.10
N GLU A 62 3.10 12.58 0.75
CA GLU A 62 2.43 13.56 1.60
C GLU A 62 2.01 12.97 2.96
N LEU A 63 1.62 11.70 3.00
CA LEU A 63 1.29 11.02 4.25
C LEU A 63 2.53 10.87 5.13
N HIS A 64 3.66 10.48 4.54
CA HIS A 64 4.97 10.42 5.19
C HIS A 64 5.32 11.78 5.81
N ASP A 65 5.31 12.84 4.99
CA ASP A 65 5.72 14.19 5.40
C ASP A 65 4.81 14.77 6.48
N LYS A 66 3.49 14.73 6.26
CA LYS A 66 2.49 15.35 7.16
C LYS A 66 2.47 14.72 8.55
N ARG A 67 2.89 13.46 8.66
CA ARG A 67 2.90 12.72 9.93
C ARG A 67 4.28 12.55 10.54
N GLY A 68 5.34 13.04 9.88
CA GLY A 68 6.72 12.87 10.34
C GLY A 68 7.07 11.39 10.54
N LEU A 69 6.66 10.55 9.58
CA LEU A 69 6.98 9.13 9.57
C LEU A 69 8.37 8.93 8.97
N ASP A 70 9.04 7.83 9.29
CA ASP A 70 10.26 7.41 8.63
C ASP A 70 9.98 6.75 7.26
N PHE A 71 8.76 6.21 7.08
CA PHE A 71 8.23 5.78 5.78
C PHE A 71 6.71 5.57 5.83
N ALA A 72 6.08 5.53 4.67
CA ALA A 72 4.68 5.16 4.50
C ALA A 72 4.52 4.11 3.40
N MET A 73 3.46 3.31 3.50
CA MET A 73 3.14 2.28 2.51
C MET A 73 1.66 2.30 2.15
N LEU A 74 1.34 1.98 0.89
CA LEU A 74 -0.02 1.69 0.44
C LEU A 74 -0.06 0.29 -0.18
N LEU A 75 -0.88 -0.59 0.41
CA LEU A 75 -1.21 -1.90 -0.14
C LEU A 75 -2.50 -1.80 -0.95
N ILE A 76 -2.41 -1.97 -2.27
CA ILE A 76 -3.58 -1.97 -3.17
C ILE A 76 -3.89 -3.43 -3.53
N THR A 77 -4.98 -3.94 -2.99
CA THR A 77 -5.38 -5.34 -3.08
C THR A 77 -6.40 -5.56 -4.19
N ASP A 78 -6.09 -6.43 -5.15
CA ASP A 78 -7.07 -7.01 -6.06
C ASP A 78 -7.86 -8.10 -5.33
N VAL A 79 -9.10 -7.80 -4.97
CA VAL A 79 -9.95 -8.74 -4.22
C VAL A 79 -10.44 -9.90 -5.08
N VAL A 80 -10.36 -9.80 -6.42
CA VAL A 80 -10.77 -10.84 -7.36
C VAL A 80 -9.63 -11.83 -7.57
N ARG A 81 -8.40 -11.33 -7.77
CA ARG A 81 -7.21 -12.16 -8.02
C ARG A 81 -6.49 -12.60 -6.75
N GLY A 82 -6.75 -11.95 -5.61
CA GLY A 82 -6.07 -12.26 -4.35
C GLY A 82 -4.59 -11.88 -4.34
N SER A 83 -4.23 -10.78 -5.00
CA SER A 83 -2.87 -10.27 -5.12
C SER A 83 -2.84 -8.77 -4.87
N SER A 84 -1.70 -8.23 -4.45
CA SER A 84 -1.57 -6.79 -4.21
C SER A 84 -0.40 -6.15 -4.95
N ARG A 85 -0.52 -4.83 -5.13
CA ARG A 85 0.57 -3.92 -5.47
C ARG A 85 0.93 -3.09 -4.26
N LEU A 86 2.22 -2.96 -3.98
CA LEU A 86 2.71 -2.22 -2.82
C LEU A 86 3.46 -0.97 -3.27
N ILE A 87 2.98 0.19 -2.83
CA ILE A 87 3.66 1.47 -2.99
C ILE A 87 4.35 1.80 -1.67
N VAL A 88 5.61 2.22 -1.74
CA VAL A 88 6.40 2.72 -0.60
C VAL A 88 6.70 4.19 -0.88
N SER A 89 6.72 5.02 0.16
CA SER A 89 7.15 6.42 0.07
C SER A 89 8.52 6.54 -0.58
N SER A 90 8.78 7.63 -1.28
CA SER A 90 10.05 7.86 -1.97
C SER A 90 11.24 7.93 -1.01
N GLU A 91 11.05 8.57 0.14
CA GLU A 91 11.96 8.46 1.28
C GLU A 91 11.58 7.26 2.14
N HIS A 92 12.55 6.36 2.33
CA HIS A 92 12.39 5.18 3.17
C HIS A 92 13.75 4.63 3.63
N PRO A 93 13.82 3.88 4.75
CA PRO A 93 15.04 3.20 5.17
C PRO A 93 15.56 2.22 4.10
N PRO A 94 16.89 2.11 3.90
CA PRO A 94 17.46 1.19 2.90
C PRO A 94 17.10 -0.29 3.13
N LEU A 95 16.86 -0.69 4.39
CA LEU A 95 16.45 -2.06 4.73
C LEU A 95 15.18 -2.48 3.97
N LEU A 96 14.24 -1.57 3.67
CA LEU A 96 13.02 -1.90 2.92
C LEU A 96 13.30 -2.35 1.47
N LEU A 97 14.53 -2.20 0.98
CA LEU A 97 14.95 -2.78 -0.28
C LEU A 97 14.89 -4.31 -0.26
N GLU A 98 15.08 -4.92 0.91
CA GLU A 98 15.10 -6.37 1.15
C GLU A 98 13.70 -7.00 1.31
N LEU A 99 12.63 -6.20 1.19
CA LEU A 99 11.27 -6.74 1.18
C LEU A 99 11.14 -7.84 0.11
N PRO A 100 10.50 -8.98 0.41
CA PRO A 100 10.33 -10.11 -0.50
C PRO A 100 9.24 -9.85 -1.58
N TYR A 101 9.06 -8.59 -1.96
CA TYR A 101 8.12 -8.11 -2.96
C TYR A 101 8.93 -7.49 -4.10
N PRO A 102 9.10 -8.18 -5.24
CA PRO A 102 9.99 -7.73 -6.29
C PRO A 102 9.51 -6.40 -6.89
N PRO A 103 10.43 -5.48 -7.23
CA PRO A 103 10.07 -4.21 -7.87
C PRO A 103 9.53 -4.45 -9.28
N LEU A 104 8.59 -3.62 -9.69
CA LEU A 104 7.99 -3.59 -11.02
C LEU A 104 8.47 -2.36 -11.81
N PRO A 105 8.37 -2.34 -13.16
CA PRO A 105 8.91 -1.25 -13.99
C PRO A 105 8.39 0.15 -13.67
N ASP A 106 7.19 0.25 -13.09
CA ASP A 106 6.58 1.50 -12.65
C ASP A 106 6.92 1.86 -11.19
N GLY A 107 7.89 1.15 -10.61
CA GLY A 107 8.51 1.39 -9.31
C GLY A 107 7.67 0.97 -8.11
N THR A 108 6.53 0.31 -8.27
CA THR A 108 5.87 -0.34 -7.12
C THR A 108 6.44 -1.74 -6.94
N ARG A 109 5.95 -2.47 -5.94
CA ARG A 109 6.36 -3.87 -5.70
C ARG A 109 5.20 -4.82 -5.89
N ASP A 110 5.50 -5.98 -6.49
CA ASP A 110 4.55 -7.07 -6.65
C ASP A 110 4.41 -7.86 -5.34
N ALA A 111 3.19 -8.02 -4.84
CA ALA A 111 2.90 -8.73 -3.59
C ALA A 111 1.87 -9.85 -3.87
N PRO A 112 2.27 -10.93 -4.57
CA PRO A 112 1.38 -12.01 -4.92
C PRO A 112 0.90 -12.77 -3.68
N GLY A 113 -0.40 -13.08 -3.63
CA GLY A 113 -1.01 -13.76 -2.49
C GLY A 113 -1.18 -12.90 -1.23
N VAL A 114 -0.66 -11.67 -1.21
CA VAL A 114 -0.85 -10.73 -0.10
C VAL A 114 -2.18 -10.03 -0.29
N VAL A 115 -3.10 -10.20 0.64
CA VAL A 115 -4.42 -9.54 0.66
C VAL A 115 -4.72 -8.85 2.00
N SER A 116 -3.99 -9.22 3.05
CA SER A 116 -4.17 -8.69 4.40
C SER A 116 -2.93 -7.96 4.87
N ARG A 117 -3.05 -6.64 5.08
CA ARG A 117 -2.02 -5.85 5.78
C ARG A 117 -1.59 -6.53 7.08
N LYS A 118 -2.54 -6.87 7.96
CA LYS A 118 -2.23 -7.36 9.33
C LYS A 118 -1.61 -8.75 9.34
N LYS A 119 -2.12 -9.68 8.52
CA LYS A 119 -1.69 -11.09 8.58
C LYS A 119 -0.48 -11.41 7.72
N GLN A 120 -0.21 -10.62 6.67
CA GLN A 120 0.75 -11.01 5.63
C GLN A 120 1.82 -9.94 5.38
N LEU A 121 1.44 -8.66 5.24
CA LEU A 121 2.41 -7.58 5.01
C LEU A 121 3.14 -7.18 6.29
N LEU A 122 2.38 -6.88 7.36
CA LEU A 122 2.92 -6.33 8.59
C LEU A 122 3.95 -7.26 9.27
N PRO A 123 3.75 -8.59 9.38
CA PRO A 123 4.77 -9.46 9.97
C PRO A 123 6.09 -9.44 9.19
N VAL A 124 6.05 -9.31 7.87
CA VAL A 124 7.24 -9.22 7.00
C VAL A 124 7.98 -7.90 7.25
N VAL A 125 7.25 -6.79 7.31
CA VAL A 125 7.83 -5.47 7.60
C VAL A 125 8.45 -5.45 9.00
N LEU A 126 7.72 -5.91 10.02
CA LEU A 126 8.22 -5.95 11.40
C LEU A 126 9.45 -6.84 11.54
N GLY A 127 9.42 -8.04 10.95
CA GLY A 127 10.58 -8.93 10.96
C GLY A 127 11.82 -8.29 10.34
N LEU A 128 11.66 -7.41 9.35
CA LEU A 128 12.78 -6.70 8.74
C LEU A 128 13.28 -5.51 9.57
N LEU A 129 12.41 -4.85 10.33
CA LEU A 129 12.75 -3.73 11.21
C LEU A 129 13.37 -4.16 12.54
N GLU A 130 13.04 -5.36 13.01
CA GLU A 130 13.47 -5.89 14.32
C GLU A 130 14.70 -6.80 14.23
N ASN A 131 15.22 -7.05 13.02
CA ASN A 131 16.42 -7.86 12.77
C ASN A 131 17.72 -7.08 13.01
#